data_AF-A0A9E6BR09-F1
#
_entry.id   AF-A0A9E6BR09-F1
#
_cell.length_a   1.000
_cell.length_b   1.000
_cell.length_c   1.000
_cell.angle_alpha   90.00
_cell.angle_beta   90.00
_cell.angle_gamma   90.00
#
_symmetry.space_group_name_H-M   'P 1'
#
loop_
_entity.id
_entity.type
_entity.pdbx_description
1 polymer ?
#
loop_
_entity_poly.entity_id
_entity_poly.type
_entity_poly.pdbx_seq_one_letter_code
_entity_poly.pdbx_strand_id
1 'polypeptide(L)'
;CRSGEPGELEEAIRWVVDRRGLPPLPPSRPRKAQWELCLKAINGPLRGKGGWGHCAEPKWPRRPYADFASTLFRLTGKVPELSQLVPGGAHIRNSAAYFLTGRAQQWLDGQRRRVRGTIAAQRPDGSFRYRGKYQRGHFEDTASGWCAQNAVVLLEHARLTGDREALEAGLRTLEYMKRFRTPRGAQTWELSLHTPDILASAHLVQCYVRGYELTGRKEYLQLARRWALSGVPFVYQWSRYPIMAYATVPVYGATNWRAPNW
;
A
#
# COMPACT_ATOMS: atom_id res chain seq x y z
N CYS A 1 -37.80 28.03 7.97
CA CYS A 1 -37.21 26.69 8.16
C CYS A 1 -36.18 26.44 7.06
N ARG A 2 -34.89 26.70 7.33
CA ARG A 2 -33.81 26.35 6.40
C ARG A 2 -33.42 24.90 6.64
N SER A 3 -33.46 24.11 5.58
CA SER A 3 -32.98 22.74 5.47
C SER A 3 -31.52 22.65 5.93
N GLY A 4 -31.29 22.01 7.07
CA GLY A 4 -29.95 21.62 7.49
C GLY A 4 -29.45 20.50 6.59
N GLU A 5 -28.35 20.75 5.87
CA GLU A 5 -27.56 19.68 5.29
C GLU A 5 -27.15 18.73 6.44
N PRO A 6 -27.37 17.41 6.32
CA PRO A 6 -26.84 16.47 7.29
C PRO A 6 -25.31 16.62 7.29
N GLY A 7 -24.74 17.02 8.43
CA GLY A 7 -23.30 17.21 8.56
C GLY A 7 -22.55 16.01 8.00
N GLU A 8 -21.55 16.27 7.14
CA GLU A 8 -20.81 15.23 6.44
C GLU A 8 -20.27 14.20 7.45
N LEU A 9 -20.15 12.92 7.09
CA LEU A 9 -19.58 11.87 7.96
C LEU A 9 -18.27 12.32 8.65
N GLU A 10 -17.49 13.16 7.97
CA GLU A 10 -16.29 13.80 8.50
C GLU A 10 -16.57 14.72 9.70
N GLU A 11 -17.61 15.55 9.65
CA GLU A 11 -18.02 16.42 10.75
C GLU A 11 -18.52 15.61 11.94
N ALA A 12 -19.27 14.53 11.70
CA ALA A 12 -19.71 13.63 12.75
C ALA A 12 -18.52 12.95 13.44
N ILE A 13 -17.55 12.45 12.66
CA ILE A 13 -16.30 11.88 13.19
C ILE A 13 -15.54 12.93 14.01
N ARG A 14 -15.36 14.14 13.46
CA ARG A 14 -14.66 15.22 14.12
C ARG A 14 -15.34 15.61 15.43
N TRP A 15 -16.65 15.75 15.44
CA TRP A 15 -17.43 16.05 16.64
C TRP A 15 -17.25 15.00 17.74
N VAL A 16 -17.23 13.70 17.39
CA VAL A 16 -16.97 12.63 18.35
C VAL A 16 -15.55 12.72 18.89
N VAL A 17 -14.56 12.90 18.03
CA VAL A 17 -13.13 12.97 18.40
C VAL A 17 -12.85 14.21 19.26
N ASP A 18 -13.41 15.37 18.92
CA ASP A 18 -13.24 16.60 19.70
C ASP A 18 -13.84 16.47 21.11
N ARG A 19 -14.90 15.68 21.27
CA ARG A 19 -15.56 15.46 22.57
C ARG A 19 -14.96 14.35 23.42
N ARG A 20 -14.55 13.24 22.80
CA ARG A 20 -14.15 12.02 23.51
C ARG A 20 -12.66 11.71 23.40
N GLY A 21 -11.95 12.40 22.50
CA GLY A 21 -10.62 12.00 22.07
C GLY A 21 -10.63 10.67 21.30
N LEU A 22 -9.43 10.25 20.89
CA LEU A 22 -9.20 8.88 20.43
C LEU A 22 -8.86 7.98 21.63
N PRO A 23 -9.04 6.64 21.52
CA PRO A 23 -8.55 5.71 22.53
C PRO A 23 -7.07 5.98 22.87
N PRO A 24 -6.63 5.81 24.13
CA PRO A 24 -5.24 6.01 24.47
C PRO A 24 -4.34 5.11 23.63
N LEU A 25 -3.21 5.64 23.16
CA LEU A 25 -2.24 4.84 22.42
C LEU A 25 -1.70 3.72 23.32
N PRO A 26 -1.56 2.49 22.81
CA PRO A 26 -0.94 1.42 23.56
C PRO A 26 0.51 1.80 23.90
N PRO A 27 1.06 1.31 25.02
CA PRO A 27 2.45 1.56 25.37
C PRO A 27 3.36 1.11 24.23
N SER A 28 4.23 2.01 23.79
CA SER A 28 5.17 1.74 22.70
C SER A 28 6.54 1.36 23.24
N ARG A 29 7.22 0.46 22.53
CA ARG A 29 8.60 0.09 22.86
C ARG A 29 9.52 1.29 22.55
N PRO A 30 10.50 1.61 23.43
CA PRO A 30 11.50 2.64 23.12
C PRO A 30 12.20 2.35 21.79
N ARG A 31 12.50 3.41 21.02
CA ARG A 31 13.05 3.29 19.66
C ARG A 31 14.24 2.34 19.58
N LYS A 32 15.20 2.48 20.50
CA LYS A 32 16.40 1.62 20.55
C LYS A 32 16.05 0.14 20.69
N ALA A 33 15.19 -0.20 21.65
CA ALA A 33 14.74 -1.57 21.86
C ALA A 33 13.93 -2.10 20.67
N GLN A 34 13.14 -1.25 20.00
CA GLN A 34 12.43 -1.64 18.78
C GLN A 34 13.41 -1.93 17.62
N TRP A 35 14.46 -1.13 17.46
CA TRP A 35 15.49 -1.36 16.46
C TRP A 35 16.28 -2.64 16.73
N GLU A 36 16.66 -2.89 17.98
CA GLU A 36 17.33 -4.13 18.39
C GLU A 36 16.47 -5.37 18.07
N LEU A 37 15.16 -5.31 18.32
CA LEU A 37 14.23 -6.38 17.95
C LEU A 37 14.17 -6.60 16.43
N CYS A 38 14.06 -5.52 15.64
CA CYS A 38 14.08 -5.63 14.18
C CYS A 38 15.38 -6.23 13.67
N LEU A 39 16.53 -5.83 14.23
CA LEU A 39 17.84 -6.37 13.88
C LEU A 39 17.95 -7.86 14.21
N LYS A 40 17.41 -8.32 15.35
CA LYS A 40 17.36 -9.75 15.69
C LYS A 40 16.58 -10.55 14.64
N ALA A 41 15.43 -10.04 14.18
CA ALA A 41 14.64 -10.71 13.15
C ALA A 41 15.37 -10.74 11.78
N ILE A 42 15.93 -9.60 11.36
CA ILE A 42 16.64 -9.45 10.09
C ILE A 42 17.92 -10.31 10.06
N ASN A 43 18.66 -10.39 11.15
CA ASN A 43 19.91 -11.15 11.25
C ASN A 43 19.71 -12.61 11.70
N GLY A 44 18.52 -12.97 12.18
CA GLY A 44 18.16 -14.32 12.59
C GLY A 44 17.39 -15.07 11.50
N PRO A 45 16.10 -15.38 11.69
CA PRO A 45 15.34 -16.29 10.82
C PRO A 45 15.19 -15.81 9.37
N LEU A 46 15.37 -14.51 9.12
CA LEU A 46 15.32 -13.96 7.77
C LEU A 46 16.66 -14.08 7.03
N ARG A 47 17.79 -14.27 7.73
CA ARG A 47 19.13 -14.31 7.12
C ARG A 47 19.52 -15.72 6.67
N GLY A 48 20.22 -15.81 5.55
CA GLY A 48 20.92 -17.02 5.09
C GLY A 48 22.13 -16.67 4.23
N LYS A 49 22.80 -17.69 3.66
CA LYS A 49 24.03 -17.52 2.85
C LYS A 49 23.87 -16.55 1.69
N GLY A 50 22.71 -16.58 1.02
CA GLY A 50 22.41 -15.72 -0.14
C GLY A 50 21.86 -14.33 0.18
N GLY A 51 21.69 -13.96 1.46
CA GLY A 51 21.07 -12.70 1.87
C GLY A 51 19.84 -12.94 2.75
N TRP A 52 18.70 -12.32 2.42
CA TRP A 52 17.49 -12.37 3.23
C TRP A 52 16.34 -13.07 2.51
N GLY A 53 15.45 -13.69 3.27
CA GLY A 53 14.20 -14.27 2.77
C GLY A 53 13.06 -13.28 2.94
N HIS A 54 12.11 -13.30 1.99
CA HIS A 54 10.87 -12.53 2.13
C HIS A 54 10.07 -12.97 3.37
N CYS A 55 10.03 -14.28 3.62
CA CYS A 55 9.53 -14.87 4.86
C CYS A 55 10.60 -15.76 5.51
N ALA A 56 10.33 -16.20 6.74
CA ALA A 56 11.25 -16.99 7.55
C ALA A 56 11.39 -18.44 7.06
N GLU A 57 10.40 -18.98 6.36
CA GLU A 57 10.38 -20.39 5.97
C GLU A 57 11.47 -20.73 4.94
N PRO A 58 11.99 -21.98 4.93
CA PRO A 58 13.09 -22.39 4.05
C PRO A 58 12.78 -22.27 2.55
N LYS A 59 11.51 -22.40 2.16
CA LYS A 59 11.06 -22.32 0.75
C LYS A 59 11.27 -20.95 0.10
N TRP A 60 11.47 -19.90 0.91
CA TRP A 60 11.67 -18.55 0.40
C TRP A 60 13.14 -18.31 0.06
N PRO A 61 13.46 -17.91 -1.19
CA PRO A 61 14.83 -17.75 -1.63
C PRO A 61 15.53 -16.63 -0.85
N ARG A 62 16.74 -16.92 -0.38
CA ARG A 62 17.60 -15.95 0.30
C ARG A 62 18.40 -15.18 -0.74
N ARG A 63 18.11 -13.89 -0.89
CA ARG A 63 18.70 -13.02 -1.90
C ARG A 63 19.14 -11.69 -1.29
N PRO A 64 20.07 -10.96 -1.92
CA PRO A 64 20.51 -9.66 -1.43
C PRO A 64 19.47 -8.60 -1.80
N TYR A 65 18.32 -8.67 -1.13
CA TYR A 65 17.20 -7.78 -1.37
C TYR A 65 17.52 -6.35 -0.95
N ALA A 66 17.26 -5.39 -1.84
CA ALA A 66 17.47 -3.97 -1.60
C ALA A 66 16.63 -3.45 -0.41
N ASP A 67 15.44 -4.02 -0.20
CA ASP A 67 14.55 -3.63 0.90
C ASP A 67 15.18 -3.89 2.27
N PHE A 68 15.88 -5.03 2.41
CA PHE A 68 16.61 -5.40 3.63
C PHE A 68 17.87 -4.56 3.81
N ALA A 69 18.67 -4.39 2.75
CA ALA A 69 19.86 -3.55 2.79
C ALA A 69 19.53 -2.09 3.19
N SER A 70 18.45 -1.55 2.62
CA SER A 70 17.97 -0.20 2.95
C SER A 70 17.44 -0.10 4.38
N THR A 71 16.77 -1.16 4.87
CA THR A 71 16.29 -1.22 6.25
C THR A 71 17.46 -1.31 7.23
N LEU A 72 18.48 -2.11 6.93
CA LEU A 72 19.71 -2.19 7.74
C LEU A 72 20.39 -0.84 7.83
N PHE A 73 20.55 -0.12 6.71
CA PHE A 73 21.06 1.24 6.74
C PHE A 73 20.25 2.16 7.66
N ARG A 74 18.90 2.11 7.60
CA ARG A 74 18.05 2.91 8.48
C ARG A 74 18.24 2.57 9.97
N LEU A 75 18.51 1.32 10.30
CA LEU A 75 18.65 0.84 11.67
C LEU A 75 20.06 1.03 12.24
N THR A 76 21.09 0.99 11.41
CA THR A 76 22.51 0.94 11.86
C THR A 76 23.35 2.10 11.35
N GLY A 77 22.85 2.88 10.39
CA GLY A 77 23.64 3.86 9.65
C GLY A 77 24.60 3.26 8.61
N LYS A 78 24.63 1.92 8.46
CA LYS A 78 25.58 1.22 7.58
C LYS A 78 24.83 0.39 6.54
N VAL A 79 25.14 0.62 5.27
CA VAL A 79 24.66 -0.23 4.18
C VAL A 79 25.54 -1.50 4.12
N PRO A 80 24.96 -2.71 4.08
CA PRO A 80 25.76 -3.91 3.92
C PRO A 80 26.44 -3.95 2.54
N GLU A 81 27.68 -4.41 2.51
CA GLU A 81 28.40 -4.66 1.26
C GLU A 81 27.81 -5.89 0.56
N LEU A 82 27.26 -5.65 -0.63
CA LEU A 82 26.59 -6.66 -1.43
C LEU A 82 27.07 -6.50 -2.88
N SER A 83 27.45 -7.61 -3.53
CA SER A 83 27.89 -7.61 -4.93
C SER A 83 26.75 -7.28 -5.90
N GLN A 84 25.51 -7.56 -5.50
CA GLN A 84 24.30 -7.32 -6.29
C GLN A 84 23.15 -6.89 -5.37
N LEU A 85 22.17 -6.17 -5.93
CA LEU A 85 20.91 -5.81 -5.27
C LEU A 85 19.73 -6.25 -6.12
N VAL A 86 18.77 -6.94 -5.51
CA VAL A 86 17.52 -7.35 -6.17
C VAL A 86 16.29 -6.75 -5.47
N PRO A 87 15.21 -6.40 -6.18
CA PRO A 87 14.00 -5.89 -5.56
C PRO A 87 13.13 -7.02 -4.97
N GLY A 88 12.11 -6.67 -4.19
CA GLY A 88 11.02 -7.58 -3.84
C GLY A 88 11.27 -8.44 -2.61
N GLY A 89 12.12 -7.98 -1.69
CA GLY A 89 12.32 -8.63 -0.40
C GLY A 89 11.21 -8.33 0.60
N ALA A 90 10.48 -7.24 0.43
CA ALA A 90 9.40 -6.83 1.33
C ALA A 90 8.20 -6.25 0.59
N HIS A 91 7.03 -6.23 1.25
CA HIS A 91 5.82 -5.60 0.72
C HIS A 91 5.92 -4.06 0.71
N ILE A 92 6.65 -3.48 1.66
CA ILE A 92 7.01 -2.06 1.64
C ILE A 92 8.36 -1.94 0.95
N ARG A 93 8.34 -1.45 -0.29
CA ARG A 93 9.57 -1.26 -1.06
C ARG A 93 10.43 -0.17 -0.45
N ASN A 94 11.73 -0.41 -0.38
CA ASN A 94 12.72 0.58 0.05
C ASN A 94 13.92 0.53 -0.89
N SER A 95 14.11 1.62 -1.64
CA SER A 95 15.14 1.72 -2.69
C SER A 95 16.41 2.44 -2.23
N ALA A 96 16.51 2.87 -0.97
CA ALA A 96 17.62 3.70 -0.49
C ALA A 96 18.99 3.10 -0.77
N ALA A 97 19.15 1.78 -0.62
CA ALA A 97 20.40 1.07 -0.88
C ALA A 97 20.92 1.27 -2.31
N TYR A 98 20.05 1.38 -3.32
CA TYR A 98 20.49 1.64 -4.69
C TYR A 98 21.20 2.99 -4.81
N PHE A 99 20.68 4.03 -4.15
CA PHE A 99 21.27 5.36 -4.20
C PHE A 99 22.55 5.44 -3.35
N LEU A 100 22.54 4.83 -2.17
CA LEU A 100 23.67 4.88 -1.24
C LEU A 100 24.90 4.09 -1.73
N THR A 101 24.72 3.13 -2.62
CA THR A 101 25.82 2.33 -3.18
C THR A 101 26.16 2.69 -4.62
N GLY A 102 25.74 3.87 -5.12
CA GLY A 102 26.05 4.29 -6.50
C GLY A 102 25.36 3.48 -7.60
N ARG A 103 24.27 2.77 -7.31
CA ARG A 103 23.52 1.90 -8.23
C ARG A 103 22.19 2.52 -8.68
N ALA A 104 22.10 3.85 -8.70
CA ALA A 104 20.88 4.56 -9.09
C ALA A 104 20.44 4.21 -10.53
N GLN A 105 21.38 4.01 -11.46
CA GLN A 105 21.06 3.60 -12.84
C GLN A 105 20.38 2.23 -12.88
N GLN A 106 20.89 1.26 -12.11
CA GLN A 106 20.30 -0.08 -12.01
C GLN A 106 18.85 0.00 -11.51
N TRP A 107 18.59 0.84 -10.51
CA TRP A 107 17.25 1.10 -10.01
C TRP A 107 16.34 1.71 -11.10
N LEU A 108 16.84 2.72 -11.81
CA LEU A 108 16.09 3.44 -12.84
C LEU A 108 15.68 2.51 -13.98
N ASP A 109 16.58 1.66 -14.46
CA ASP A 109 16.28 0.68 -15.52
C ASP A 109 15.21 -0.32 -15.07
N GLY A 110 15.27 -0.75 -13.81
CA GLY A 110 14.25 -1.58 -13.19
C GLY A 110 12.88 -0.90 -13.12
N GLN A 111 12.83 0.37 -12.71
CA GLN A 111 11.58 1.12 -12.66
C GLN A 111 11.00 1.37 -14.06
N ARG A 112 11.84 1.73 -15.05
CA ARG A 112 11.40 1.93 -16.44
C ARG A 112 10.75 0.69 -17.02
N ARG A 113 11.35 -0.49 -16.84
CA ARG A 113 10.74 -1.76 -17.29
C ARG A 113 9.38 -2.00 -16.64
N ARG A 114 9.31 -1.77 -15.32
CA ARG A 114 8.06 -1.95 -14.57
C ARG A 114 6.96 -1.00 -15.04
N VAL A 115 7.27 0.29 -15.19
CA VAL A 115 6.31 1.32 -15.61
C VAL A 115 5.83 1.08 -17.04
N ARG A 116 6.72 0.74 -17.97
CA ARG A 116 6.34 0.35 -19.34
C ARG A 116 5.36 -0.83 -19.34
N GLY A 117 5.63 -1.85 -18.53
CA GLY A 117 4.71 -2.97 -18.36
C GLY A 117 3.36 -2.55 -17.78
N THR A 118 3.35 -1.63 -16.81
CA THR A 118 2.09 -1.08 -16.26
C THR A 118 1.32 -0.26 -17.29
N ILE A 119 1.98 0.62 -18.05
CA ILE A 119 1.33 1.41 -19.12
C ILE A 119 0.73 0.49 -20.18
N ALA A 120 1.48 -0.53 -20.63
CA ALA A 120 1.00 -1.49 -21.61
C ALA A 120 -0.23 -2.30 -21.14
N ALA A 121 -0.39 -2.50 -19.84
CA ALA A 121 -1.54 -3.19 -19.25
C ALA A 121 -2.77 -2.28 -19.04
N GLN A 122 -2.60 -0.96 -19.13
CA GLN A 122 -3.67 0.02 -18.94
C GLN A 122 -4.62 0.01 -20.15
N ARG A 123 -5.93 0.09 -19.89
CA ARG A 123 -6.94 0.27 -20.95
C ARG A 123 -7.06 1.75 -21.34
N PRO A 124 -7.63 2.08 -22.52
CA PRO A 124 -7.79 3.47 -22.96
C PRO A 124 -8.57 4.36 -21.99
N ASP A 125 -9.52 3.77 -21.24
CA ASP A 125 -10.30 4.45 -20.20
C ASP A 125 -9.54 4.69 -18.89
N GLY A 126 -8.26 4.29 -18.80
CA GLY A 126 -7.44 4.38 -17.60
C GLY A 126 -7.55 3.17 -16.65
N SER A 127 -8.40 2.19 -16.97
CA SER A 127 -8.65 1.04 -16.09
C SER A 127 -7.58 -0.04 -16.16
N PHE A 128 -7.53 -0.86 -15.11
CA PHE A 128 -6.77 -2.11 -15.07
C PHE A 128 -7.73 -3.27 -14.82
N ARG A 129 -7.72 -4.26 -15.71
CA ARG A 129 -8.65 -5.39 -15.68
C ARG A 129 -8.02 -6.57 -14.95
N TYR A 130 -8.74 -7.16 -14.00
CA TYR A 130 -8.32 -8.37 -13.29
C TYR A 130 -8.94 -9.59 -13.96
N ARG A 131 -8.10 -10.54 -14.38
CA ARG A 131 -8.52 -11.79 -15.05
C ARG A 131 -8.07 -13.06 -14.32
N GLY A 132 -7.88 -12.97 -13.00
CA GLY A 132 -7.44 -14.08 -12.18
C GLY A 132 -8.59 -14.87 -11.54
N LYS A 133 -8.25 -15.94 -10.82
CA LYS A 133 -9.22 -16.86 -10.19
C LYS A 133 -10.20 -16.19 -9.21
N TYR A 134 -9.81 -15.06 -8.62
CA TYR A 134 -10.62 -14.32 -7.64
C TYR A 134 -11.62 -13.34 -8.26
N GLN A 135 -11.84 -13.39 -9.58
CA GLN A 135 -12.80 -12.55 -10.28
C GLN A 135 -14.24 -13.06 -10.09
N ARG A 136 -14.41 -14.36 -9.80
CA ARG A 136 -15.71 -15.03 -9.70
C ARG A 136 -16.62 -14.38 -8.66
N GLY A 137 -17.92 -14.42 -8.90
CA GLY A 137 -18.94 -13.94 -7.98
C GLY A 137 -19.34 -12.46 -8.15
N HIS A 138 -18.77 -11.75 -9.14
CA HIS A 138 -19.18 -10.40 -9.49
C HIS A 138 -18.99 -10.17 -11.01
N PHE A 139 -19.84 -9.33 -11.61
CA PHE A 139 -19.82 -9.07 -13.06
C PHE A 139 -18.66 -8.15 -13.49
N GLU A 140 -18.29 -7.21 -12.63
CA GLU A 140 -17.23 -6.24 -12.89
C GLU A 140 -15.84 -6.86 -12.70
N ASP A 141 -14.92 -6.64 -13.64
CA ASP A 141 -13.54 -7.15 -13.62
C ASP A 141 -12.52 -6.07 -13.23
N THR A 142 -13.00 -4.98 -12.62
CA THR A 142 -12.21 -3.87 -12.09
C THR A 142 -12.55 -3.62 -10.63
N ALA A 143 -11.59 -3.11 -9.88
CA ALA A 143 -11.80 -2.67 -8.50
C ALA A 143 -10.90 -1.47 -8.18
N SER A 144 -11.30 -0.68 -7.18
CA SER A 144 -10.62 0.55 -6.79
C SER A 144 -9.17 0.32 -6.36
N GLY A 145 -8.91 -0.62 -5.45
CA GLY A 145 -7.58 -1.01 -5.00
C GLY A 145 -6.74 -1.65 -6.10
N TRP A 146 -7.36 -2.44 -6.98
CA TRP A 146 -6.67 -3.06 -8.12
C TRP A 146 -6.15 -2.01 -9.11
N CYS A 147 -6.93 -0.97 -9.39
CA CYS A 147 -6.48 0.16 -10.19
C CYS A 147 -5.50 1.05 -9.42
N ALA A 148 -5.75 1.31 -8.14
CA ALA A 148 -4.98 2.23 -7.33
C ALA A 148 -3.52 1.77 -7.15
N GLN A 149 -3.27 0.48 -6.92
CA GLN A 149 -1.90 -0.03 -6.81
C GLN A 149 -1.08 0.23 -8.09
N ASN A 150 -1.71 0.19 -9.26
CA ASN A 150 -1.07 0.49 -10.54
C ASN A 150 -0.85 2.00 -10.70
N ALA A 151 -1.84 2.83 -10.33
CA ALA A 151 -1.68 4.28 -10.28
C ALA A 151 -0.52 4.71 -9.36
N VAL A 152 -0.36 4.06 -8.19
CA VAL A 152 0.77 4.30 -7.29
C VAL A 152 2.10 4.05 -8.00
N VAL A 153 2.23 2.98 -8.79
CA VAL A 153 3.46 2.70 -9.56
C VAL A 153 3.79 3.85 -10.50
N LEU A 154 2.80 4.29 -11.27
CA LEU A 154 2.95 5.31 -12.31
C LEU A 154 3.27 6.67 -11.69
N LEU A 155 2.52 7.10 -10.68
CA LEU A 155 2.66 8.41 -10.06
C LEU A 155 3.93 8.52 -9.18
N GLU A 156 4.34 7.45 -8.49
CA GLU A 156 5.63 7.48 -7.79
C GLU A 156 6.81 7.55 -8.75
N HIS A 157 6.72 6.86 -9.90
CA HIS A 157 7.76 6.99 -10.92
C HIS A 157 7.83 8.41 -11.46
N ALA A 158 6.70 8.97 -11.89
CA ALA A 158 6.61 10.34 -12.37
C ALA A 158 7.19 11.35 -11.36
N ARG A 159 6.87 11.19 -10.07
CA ARG A 159 7.41 12.05 -9.00
C ARG A 159 8.93 11.97 -8.87
N LEU A 160 9.51 10.79 -9.03
CA LEU A 160 10.94 10.58 -8.84
C LEU A 160 11.78 10.90 -10.08
N THR A 161 11.19 10.84 -11.28
CA THR A 161 11.95 10.95 -12.55
C THR A 161 11.50 12.11 -13.44
N GLY A 162 10.35 12.72 -13.17
CA GLY A 162 9.74 13.70 -14.07
C GLY A 162 9.10 13.09 -15.33
N ASP A 163 8.89 11.77 -15.36
CA ASP A 163 8.30 11.08 -16.52
C ASP A 163 6.83 11.51 -16.76
N ARG A 164 6.62 12.22 -17.88
CA ARG A 164 5.31 12.77 -18.27
C ARG A 164 4.33 11.70 -18.73
N GLU A 165 4.79 10.65 -19.41
CA GLU A 165 3.93 9.59 -19.90
C GLU A 165 3.35 8.80 -18.71
N ALA A 166 4.20 8.49 -17.73
CA ALA A 166 3.79 7.86 -16.49
C ALA A 166 2.81 8.75 -15.70
N LEU A 167 3.05 10.07 -15.65
CA LEU A 167 2.11 11.01 -15.02
C LEU A 167 0.74 10.93 -15.68
N GLU A 168 0.67 11.11 -17.00
CA GLU A 168 -0.58 11.11 -17.76
C GLU A 168 -1.34 9.78 -17.62
N ALA A 169 -0.63 8.65 -17.66
CA ALA A 169 -1.21 7.34 -17.40
C ALA A 169 -1.75 7.22 -15.97
N GLY A 170 -1.01 7.69 -14.97
CA GLY A 170 -1.45 7.74 -13.58
C GLY A 170 -2.74 8.55 -13.43
N LEU A 171 -2.80 9.74 -14.02
CA LEU A 171 -3.95 10.63 -13.98
C LEU A 171 -5.20 10.03 -14.63
N ARG A 172 -5.07 9.37 -15.79
CA ARG A 172 -6.21 8.63 -16.39
C ARG A 172 -6.79 7.59 -15.43
N THR A 173 -5.92 6.90 -14.69
CA THR A 173 -6.37 5.92 -13.69
C THR A 173 -7.10 6.62 -12.54
N LEU A 174 -6.62 7.78 -12.07
CA LEU A 174 -7.30 8.56 -11.04
C LEU A 174 -8.71 8.96 -11.49
N GLU A 175 -8.85 9.48 -12.72
CA GLU A 175 -10.16 9.84 -13.29
C GLU A 175 -11.11 8.64 -13.37
N TYR A 176 -10.62 7.49 -13.86
CA TYR A 176 -11.41 6.26 -13.89
C TYR A 176 -11.92 5.85 -12.50
N MET A 177 -11.07 5.98 -11.47
CA MET A 177 -11.39 5.54 -10.11
C MET A 177 -12.45 6.40 -9.40
N LYS A 178 -12.77 7.61 -9.89
CA LYS A 178 -13.79 8.48 -9.27
C LYS A 178 -15.18 7.85 -9.19
N ARG A 179 -15.45 6.86 -10.06
CA ARG A 179 -16.71 6.09 -10.09
C ARG A 179 -16.88 5.17 -8.88
N PHE A 180 -15.78 4.72 -8.27
CA PHE A 180 -15.85 3.77 -7.17
C PHE A 180 -16.34 4.41 -5.88
N ARG A 181 -16.95 3.58 -5.03
CA ARG A 181 -17.51 3.97 -3.73
C ARG A 181 -17.00 3.12 -2.57
N THR A 182 -16.39 1.98 -2.85
CA THR A 182 -15.91 1.02 -1.85
C THR A 182 -14.45 0.65 -2.13
N PRO A 183 -13.57 0.59 -1.10
CA PRO A 183 -12.17 0.19 -1.25
C PRO A 183 -12.08 -1.34 -1.41
N ARG A 184 -11.72 -1.83 -2.60
CA ARG A 184 -11.73 -3.28 -2.90
C ARG A 184 -10.55 -3.71 -3.76
N GLY A 185 -10.13 -4.96 -3.62
CA GLY A 185 -9.32 -5.65 -4.63
C GLY A 185 -7.83 -5.32 -4.60
N ALA A 186 -7.27 -4.92 -3.46
CA ALA A 186 -5.81 -4.80 -3.33
C ALA A 186 -5.14 -6.13 -2.93
N GLN A 187 -5.91 -7.14 -2.49
CA GLN A 187 -5.38 -8.39 -1.91
C GLN A 187 -5.78 -9.66 -2.68
N THR A 188 -5.84 -9.58 -4.02
CA THR A 188 -6.28 -10.70 -4.90
C THR A 188 -5.26 -11.84 -5.05
N TRP A 189 -4.30 -11.96 -4.14
CA TRP A 189 -3.49 -13.17 -3.98
C TRP A 189 -4.19 -14.21 -3.10
N GLU A 190 -5.18 -13.78 -2.29
CA GLU A 190 -5.87 -14.61 -1.31
C GLU A 190 -7.40 -14.42 -1.31
N LEU A 191 -7.86 -13.25 -1.78
CA LEU A 191 -9.24 -12.77 -1.61
C LEU A 191 -9.91 -12.45 -2.94
N SER A 192 -11.24 -12.59 -2.96
CA SER A 192 -12.11 -12.14 -4.08
C SER A 192 -11.84 -10.68 -4.44
N LEU A 193 -11.86 -10.35 -5.75
CA LEU A 193 -11.58 -9.01 -6.28
C LEU A 193 -12.45 -7.93 -5.62
N HIS A 194 -13.69 -8.28 -5.27
CA HIS A 194 -14.67 -7.34 -4.72
C HIS A 194 -14.77 -7.36 -3.20
N THR A 195 -13.85 -8.03 -2.51
CA THR A 195 -13.76 -7.99 -1.05
C THR A 195 -13.31 -6.59 -0.61
N PRO A 196 -14.04 -5.91 0.31
CA PRO A 196 -13.58 -4.68 0.90
C PRO A 196 -12.31 -4.89 1.72
N ASP A 197 -11.29 -4.05 1.52
CA ASP A 197 -10.02 -4.17 2.21
C ASP A 197 -9.35 -2.83 2.54
N ILE A 198 -8.65 -2.78 3.69
CA ILE A 198 -8.00 -1.56 4.18
C ILE A 198 -6.82 -1.13 3.29
N LEU A 199 -6.14 -2.09 2.65
CA LEU A 199 -5.00 -1.82 1.79
C LEU A 199 -5.43 -1.06 0.52
N ALA A 200 -6.61 -1.37 -0.03
CA ALA A 200 -7.21 -0.61 -1.11
C ALA A 200 -7.46 0.86 -0.70
N SER A 201 -7.96 1.09 0.52
CA SER A 201 -8.09 2.47 1.05
C SER A 201 -6.74 3.18 1.09
N ALA A 202 -5.70 2.51 1.60
CA ALA A 202 -4.35 3.07 1.68
C ALA A 202 -3.76 3.41 0.30
N HIS A 203 -3.93 2.53 -0.70
CA HIS A 203 -3.48 2.82 -2.06
C HIS A 203 -4.23 3.97 -2.72
N LEU A 204 -5.55 4.07 -2.49
CA LEU A 204 -6.36 5.18 -2.98
C LEU A 204 -5.90 6.51 -2.35
N VAL A 205 -5.70 6.55 -1.03
CA VAL A 205 -5.12 7.72 -0.36
C VAL A 205 -3.78 8.08 -0.99
N GLN A 206 -2.87 7.11 -1.13
CA GLN A 206 -1.54 7.36 -1.67
C GLN A 206 -1.58 7.92 -3.09
N CYS A 207 -2.32 7.30 -4.02
CA CYS A 207 -2.33 7.74 -5.41
C CYS A 207 -3.03 9.09 -5.59
N TYR A 208 -4.09 9.38 -4.84
CA TYR A 208 -4.75 10.67 -4.92
C TYR A 208 -3.93 11.79 -4.26
N VAL A 209 -3.24 11.55 -3.15
CA VAL A 209 -2.26 12.50 -2.60
C VAL A 209 -1.17 12.79 -3.62
N ARG A 210 -0.67 11.75 -4.31
CA ARG A 210 0.35 11.93 -5.36
C ARG A 210 -0.18 12.69 -6.57
N GLY A 211 -1.43 12.44 -6.96
CA GLY A 211 -2.12 13.24 -7.97
C GLY A 211 -2.17 14.71 -7.57
N TYR A 212 -2.52 15.03 -6.32
CA TYR A 212 -2.51 16.40 -5.81
C TYR A 212 -1.11 17.01 -5.83
N GLU A 213 -0.10 16.34 -5.28
CA GLU A 213 1.27 16.86 -5.22
C GLU A 213 1.86 17.14 -6.61
N LEU A 214 1.54 16.32 -7.61
CA LEU A 214 2.07 16.45 -8.98
C LEU A 214 1.30 17.45 -9.85
N THR A 215 0.09 17.84 -9.47
CA THR A 215 -0.79 18.66 -10.34
C THR A 215 -1.39 19.89 -9.67
N GLY A 216 -1.36 19.98 -8.34
CA GLY A 216 -2.05 21.00 -7.56
C GLY A 216 -3.58 20.88 -7.53
N ARG A 217 -4.19 19.87 -8.16
CA ARG A 217 -5.66 19.71 -8.23
C ARG A 217 -6.25 19.36 -6.86
N LYS A 218 -6.89 20.33 -6.21
CA LYS A 218 -7.51 20.19 -4.88
C LYS A 218 -8.54 19.06 -4.78
N GLU A 219 -9.25 18.76 -5.87
CA GLU A 219 -10.19 17.64 -5.94
C GLU A 219 -9.53 16.29 -5.58
N TYR A 220 -8.29 16.06 -6.00
CA TYR A 220 -7.58 14.83 -5.64
C TYR A 220 -7.30 14.75 -4.15
N LEU A 221 -6.97 15.87 -3.49
CA LEU A 221 -6.81 15.88 -2.04
C LEU A 221 -8.12 15.59 -1.31
N GLN A 222 -9.25 16.13 -1.80
CA GLN A 222 -10.58 15.81 -1.26
C GLN A 222 -10.91 14.32 -1.42
N LEU A 223 -10.63 13.73 -2.58
CA LEU A 223 -10.80 12.29 -2.82
C LEU A 223 -9.89 11.46 -1.90
N ALA A 224 -8.63 11.88 -1.68
CA ALA A 224 -7.75 11.22 -0.72
C ALA A 224 -8.33 11.23 0.71
N ARG A 225 -8.88 12.37 1.18
CA ARG A 225 -9.55 12.44 2.49
C ARG A 225 -10.72 11.47 2.58
N ARG A 226 -11.58 11.46 1.55
CA ARG A 226 -12.71 10.54 1.47
C ARG A 226 -12.27 9.08 1.54
N TRP A 227 -11.22 8.69 0.83
CA TRP A 227 -10.68 7.32 0.88
C TRP A 227 -9.96 6.99 2.18
N ALA A 228 -9.43 7.99 2.89
CA ALA A 228 -8.91 7.78 4.24
C ALA A 228 -10.04 7.38 5.20
N LEU A 229 -11.20 8.05 5.10
CA LEU A 229 -12.39 7.71 5.90
C LEU A 229 -12.89 6.29 5.63
N SER A 230 -12.77 5.77 4.41
CA SER A 230 -13.17 4.38 4.12
C SER A 230 -12.27 3.33 4.78
N GLY A 231 -11.08 3.70 5.24
CA GLY A 231 -10.18 2.83 6.01
C GLY A 231 -10.54 2.74 7.50
N VAL A 232 -11.26 3.74 8.04
CA VAL A 232 -11.58 3.83 9.47
C VAL A 232 -12.37 2.63 10.01
N PRO A 233 -13.37 2.06 9.30
CA PRO A 233 -14.10 0.89 9.80
C PRO A 233 -13.22 -0.33 10.09
N PHE A 234 -12.09 -0.46 9.37
CA PHE A 234 -11.16 -1.57 9.52
C PHE A 234 -10.28 -1.46 10.78
N VAL A 235 -10.32 -0.34 11.50
CA VAL A 235 -9.49 -0.07 12.67
C VAL A 235 -10.35 -0.13 13.95
N TYR A 236 -9.97 -0.99 14.89
CA TYR A 236 -10.65 -1.09 16.17
C TYR A 236 -10.37 0.14 17.05
N GLN A 237 -11.37 1.00 17.21
CA GLN A 237 -11.33 2.16 18.10
C GLN A 237 -11.90 1.87 19.51
N TRP A 238 -11.94 0.60 19.87
CA TRP A 238 -12.38 0.10 21.17
C TRP A 238 -11.51 -1.10 21.55
N SER A 239 -11.56 -1.49 22.81
CA SER A 239 -10.73 -2.58 23.30
C SER A 239 -11.36 -3.33 24.45
N ARG A 240 -11.26 -4.67 24.40
CA ARG A 240 -11.43 -5.58 25.55
C ARG A 240 -10.10 -6.20 26.00
N TYR A 241 -9.10 -6.25 25.10
CA TYR A 241 -7.81 -6.90 25.33
C TYR A 241 -6.66 -5.98 24.94
N PRO A 242 -5.48 -6.05 25.58
CA PRO A 242 -4.38 -5.11 25.33
C PRO A 242 -3.97 -4.94 23.86
N ILE A 243 -4.09 -6.00 23.05
CA ILE A 243 -3.71 -6.00 21.62
C ILE A 243 -4.78 -5.36 20.70
N MET A 244 -5.98 -5.10 21.20
CA MET A 244 -7.14 -4.82 20.37
C MET A 244 -7.24 -3.36 19.90
N ALA A 245 -6.97 -2.39 20.78
CA ALA A 245 -7.02 -0.97 20.39
C ALA A 245 -6.06 -0.72 19.22
N TYR A 246 -6.57 -0.10 18.16
CA TYR A 246 -5.87 0.17 16.89
C TYR A 246 -5.40 -1.06 16.11
N ALA A 247 -5.76 -2.27 16.54
CA ALA A 247 -5.63 -3.43 15.66
C ALA A 247 -6.55 -3.27 14.46
N THR A 248 -6.17 -3.92 13.36
CA THR A 248 -6.89 -3.82 12.10
C THR A 248 -7.46 -5.17 11.71
N VAL A 249 -8.70 -5.18 11.22
CA VAL A 249 -9.16 -6.26 10.36
C VAL A 249 -8.71 -5.91 8.95
N PRO A 250 -7.93 -6.76 8.25
CA PRO A 250 -7.42 -6.38 6.94
C PRO A 250 -8.53 -6.28 5.89
N VAL A 251 -9.58 -7.10 6.02
CA VAL A 251 -10.67 -7.27 5.04
C VAL A 251 -12.01 -7.58 5.70
N TYR A 252 -13.10 -7.30 4.99
CA TYR A 252 -14.42 -7.86 5.28
C TYR A 252 -14.76 -8.96 4.28
N GLY A 253 -14.08 -10.11 4.40
CA GLY A 253 -14.29 -11.26 3.52
C GLY A 253 -13.53 -12.51 3.98
N ALA A 254 -13.71 -13.60 3.24
CA ALA A 254 -13.11 -14.90 3.54
C ALA A 254 -11.98 -15.24 2.55
N THR A 255 -10.85 -15.69 3.10
CA THR A 255 -9.69 -16.22 2.36
C THR A 255 -10.04 -17.52 1.64
N ASN A 256 -9.65 -17.65 0.36
CA ASN A 256 -9.70 -18.91 -0.41
C ASN A 256 -11.04 -19.68 -0.30
N TRP A 257 -12.15 -18.95 -0.15
CA TRP A 257 -13.45 -19.54 0.09
C TRP A 257 -13.86 -20.51 -1.03
N ARG A 258 -14.26 -21.73 -0.66
CA ARG A 258 -14.87 -22.74 -1.55
C ARG A 258 -16.23 -23.13 -0.98
N ALA A 259 -17.27 -22.97 -1.79
CA ALA A 259 -18.59 -23.50 -1.47
C ALA A 259 -18.64 -25.03 -1.62
N PRO A 260 -19.53 -25.73 -0.89
CA PRO A 260 -20.42 -25.17 0.13
C PRO A 260 -19.80 -25.28 1.53
N ASN A 261 -19.72 -24.16 2.24
CA ASN A 261 -19.47 -24.11 3.69
C ASN A 261 -20.80 -23.71 4.33
N TRP A 262 -21.71 -24.67 4.45
CA TRP A 262 -22.90 -24.56 5.29
C TRP A 262 -22.56 -25.14 6.67
#